data_AF-A0A8C3F101-F1
#
_entry.id   AF-A0A8C3F101-F1
#
_cell.length_a   1.000
_cell.length_b   1.000
_cell.length_c   1.000
_cell.angle_alpha   90.00
_cell.angle_beta   90.00
_cell.angle_gamma   90.00
#
_symmetry.space_group_name_H-M   'P 1'
#
loop_
_entity.id
_entity.type
_entity.pdbx_description
1 polymer ?
#
loop_
_entity_poly.entity_id
_entity_poly.type
_entity_poly.pdbx_seq_one_letter_code
_entity_poly.pdbx_strand_id
1 'polypeptide(L)' 'MVDSIYRTRSLGVAAEGLPDQYADGRAARVWQLYIGDTRGRTAEYRSWLLALLRRHRCRAVLDVACGTG' A
#
# COMPACT_ATOMS: atom_id res chain seq x y z
N MET A 1 34.83 19.87 -3.64
CA MET A 1 33.65 20.34 -4.39
C MET A 1 32.59 19.27 -4.21
N VAL A 2 31.43 19.60 -3.61
CA VAL A 2 30.39 18.60 -3.33
C VAL A 2 29.50 18.50 -4.57
N ASP A 3 29.43 17.32 -5.20
CA ASP A 3 28.58 17.04 -6.35
C ASP A 3 27.11 17.17 -5.96
N SER A 4 26.59 18.38 -6.15
CA SER A 4 25.22 18.75 -5.82
C SER A 4 24.40 18.69 -7.10
N ILE A 5 23.55 17.67 -7.23
CA ILE A 5 22.66 17.53 -8.40
C ILE A 5 21.52 18.54 -8.23
N TYR A 6 21.49 19.58 -9.07
CA TYR A 6 20.33 20.45 -9.21
C TYR A 6 19.25 19.71 -10.01
N ARG A 7 18.12 19.41 -9.36
CA ARG A 7 16.95 18.83 -10.01
C ARG A 7 15.96 19.93 -10.37
N THR A 8 15.34 19.81 -11.55
CA THR A 8 14.27 20.70 -12.02
C THR A 8 13.00 20.64 -11.15
N ARG A 9 12.87 19.61 -10.30
CA ARG A 9 11.86 19.51 -9.24
C ARG A 9 12.29 18.59 -8.11
N SER A 10 11.63 18.72 -6.96
CA SER A 10 11.76 17.79 -5.84
C SER A 10 11.29 16.38 -6.23
N LEU A 11 11.93 15.36 -5.66
CA LEU A 11 11.52 13.96 -5.85
C LEU A 11 10.09 13.76 -5.33
N GLY A 12 9.25 13.07 -6.10
CA GLY A 12 7.88 12.72 -5.72
C GLY A 12 6.80 13.76 -6.05
N VAL A 13 7.17 14.96 -6.51
CA VAL A 13 6.18 15.93 -7.03
C VAL A 13 5.66 15.41 -8.37
N ALA A 14 4.34 15.26 -8.52
CA ALA A 14 3.72 14.83 -9.78
C ALA A 14 4.05 15.81 -10.93
N ALA A 15 4.17 15.30 -12.16
CA ALA A 15 4.16 16.16 -13.36
C ALA A 15 3.27 15.52 -14.41
N GLU A 16 2.63 16.35 -15.20
CA GLU A 16 1.92 15.94 -16.41
C GLU A 16 2.84 15.07 -17.27
N GLY A 17 2.37 13.88 -17.64
CA GLY A 17 3.13 12.91 -18.44
C GLY A 17 4.14 12.04 -17.68
N LEU A 18 4.33 12.23 -16.36
CA LEU A 18 5.13 11.30 -15.53
C LEU A 18 4.22 10.49 -14.58
N PRO A 19 4.09 9.17 -14.77
CA PRO A 19 3.31 8.32 -13.89
C PRO A 19 3.91 8.29 -12.47
N ASP A 20 3.07 8.19 -11.45
CA ASP A 20 3.52 7.90 -10.10
C ASP A 20 4.12 6.48 -9.99
N GLN A 21 4.71 6.17 -8.83
CA GLN A 21 5.43 4.91 -8.57
C GLN A 21 4.58 3.63 -8.75
N TYR A 22 3.25 3.73 -8.76
CA TYR A 22 2.31 2.62 -8.88
C TYR A 22 1.38 2.74 -10.10
N ALA A 23 1.43 3.86 -10.82
CA ALA A 23 0.56 4.18 -11.95
C ALA A 23 0.73 3.23 -13.14
N ASP A 24 1.87 2.54 -13.25
CA ASP A 24 2.10 1.55 -14.32
C ASP A 24 1.47 0.17 -14.04
N GLY A 25 0.88 -0.02 -12.87
CA GLY A 25 0.17 -1.24 -12.46
C GLY A 25 1.05 -2.49 -12.35
N ARG A 26 2.36 -2.40 -12.56
CA ARG A 26 3.26 -3.58 -12.53
C ARG A 26 3.39 -4.13 -11.12
N ALA A 27 3.56 -3.24 -10.14
CA ALA A 27 3.61 -3.62 -8.73
C ALA A 27 2.30 -4.29 -8.29
N ALA A 28 1.15 -3.74 -8.68
CA ALA A 28 -0.17 -4.32 -8.38
C ALA A 28 -0.35 -5.72 -9.00
N ARG A 29 0.13 -5.91 -10.24
CA ARG A 29 0.04 -7.21 -10.94
C ARG A 29 0.92 -8.29 -10.29
N VAL A 30 2.09 -7.92 -9.79
CA VAL A 30 3.01 -8.85 -9.11
C VAL A 30 2.61 -9.05 -7.64
N TRP A 31 1.89 -8.10 -7.05
CA TRP A 31 1.48 -8.16 -5.64
C TRP A 31 0.74 -9.46 -5.32
N GLN A 32 -0.25 -9.86 -6.12
CA GLN A 32 -0.99 -11.11 -5.94
C GLN A 32 -0.11 -12.37 -5.94
N LEU A 33 0.95 -12.39 -6.75
CA LEU A 33 1.93 -13.49 -6.78
C LEU A 33 2.84 -13.46 -5.55
N TYR A 34 3.17 -12.27 -5.04
CA TYR A 34 4.04 -12.07 -3.87
C TYR A 34 3.36 -12.42 -2.54
N ILE A 35 2.07 -12.09 -2.37
CA ILE A 35 1.32 -12.46 -1.14
C ILE A 35 1.09 -13.97 -1.00
N GLY A 36 1.17 -14.74 -2.09
CA GLY A 36 1.09 -16.21 -2.06
C GLY A 36 -0.30 -16.75 -1.71
N ASP A 37 -0.37 -17.95 -1.13
CA ASP A 37 -1.63 -18.58 -0.69
C ASP A 37 -2.37 -17.68 0.31
N THR A 38 -3.39 -17.01 -0.20
CA THR A 38 -4.17 -16.03 0.54
C THR A 38 -5.04 -16.69 1.61
N ARG A 39 -5.36 -18.00 1.52
CA ARG A 39 -6.40 -18.62 2.37
C ARG A 39 -5.94 -18.88 3.81
N GLY A 40 -4.74 -19.44 4.00
CA GLY A 40 -4.21 -19.72 5.35
C GLY A 40 -3.81 -18.45 6.11
N ARG A 41 -3.15 -17.51 5.42
CA ARG A 41 -2.68 -16.25 6.02
C ARG A 41 -3.80 -15.29 6.39
N THR A 42 -4.89 -15.26 5.60
CA THR A 42 -6.03 -14.39 5.92
C THR A 42 -6.86 -14.91 7.09
N ALA A 43 -6.94 -16.22 7.34
CA ALA A 43 -7.78 -16.76 8.40
C ALA A 43 -7.32 -16.33 9.80
N GLU A 44 -6.02 -16.44 10.09
CA GLU A 44 -5.44 -16.02 11.37
C GLU A 44 -5.48 -14.50 11.56
N TYR A 45 -5.05 -13.75 10.54
CA TYR A 45 -5.07 -12.29 10.57
C TYR A 45 -6.49 -11.73 10.72
N ARG A 46 -7.47 -12.28 9.99
CA ARG A 46 -8.87 -11.90 10.10
C ARG A 46 -9.41 -12.18 11.50
N SER A 47 -9.11 -13.36 12.05
CA SER A 47 -9.61 -13.73 13.38
C SER A 47 -9.09 -12.78 14.46
N TRP A 48 -7.79 -12.50 14.42
CA TRP A 48 -7.15 -11.54 15.33
C TRP A 48 -7.71 -10.12 15.17
N LEU A 49 -7.77 -9.59 13.95
CA LEU A 49 -8.21 -8.22 13.68
C LEU A 49 -9.67 -8.01 14.09
N LEU A 50 -10.55 -8.96 13.76
CA LEU A 50 -11.96 -8.90 14.16
C LEU A 50 -12.13 -8.99 15.68
N ALA A 51 -11.34 -9.83 16.37
CA ALA A 51 -11.36 -9.91 17.83
C ALA A 51 -10.98 -8.57 18.47
N LEU A 52 -9.93 -7.92 17.95
CA LEU A 52 -9.46 -6.62 18.44
C LEU A 52 -10.53 -5.53 18.24
N LEU A 53 -11.07 -5.38 17.03
CA LEU A 53 -12.08 -4.36 16.74
C LEU A 53 -13.35 -4.55 17.56
N ARG A 54 -13.79 -5.81 17.77
CA ARG A 54 -14.95 -6.13 18.62
C ARG A 54 -14.69 -5.83 20.09
N ARG A 55 -13.51 -6.18 20.61
CA ARG A 55 -13.12 -5.88 22.00
C ARG A 55 -13.23 -4.40 22.32
N HIS A 56 -12.87 -3.53 21.38
CA HIS A 56 -12.95 -2.08 21.53
C HIS A 56 -14.25 -1.46 20.99
N ARG A 57 -15.20 -2.29 20.55
CA ARG A 57 -16.50 -1.85 19.99
C ARG A 57 -16.35 -0.83 18.85
N CYS A 58 -15.32 -0.97 18.03
CA CYS A 58 -15.10 -0.11 16.87
C CYS A 58 -16.28 -0.26 15.89
N ARG A 59 -16.86 0.88 15.48
CA ARG A 59 -18.00 0.92 14.53
C ARG A 59 -17.63 1.51 13.17
N ALA A 60 -16.67 2.42 13.14
CA ALA A 60 -16.13 3.02 11.93
C ALA A 60 -14.63 2.69 11.86
N VAL A 61 -14.17 2.23 10.69
CA VAL A 61 -12.78 1.87 10.44
C VAL A 61 -12.35 2.61 9.17
N LEU A 62 -11.25 3.35 9.27
CA LEU A 62 -10.61 3.98 8.12
C LEU A 62 -9.39 3.15 7.74
N ASP A 63 -9.42 2.59 6.54
CA ASP A 63 -8.24 1.97 5.94
C ASP A 63 -7.45 3.01 5.15
N VAL A 64 -6.31 3.43 5.70
CA VAL A 64 -5.42 4.43 5.07
C VAL A 64 -4.45 3.81 4.06
N ALA A 65 -4.50 2.48 3.87
CA ALA A 65 -3.56 1.74 3.04
C ALA A 65 -4.25 0.63 2.23
N CYS A 66 -5.48 0.89 1.73
CA CYS A 66 -6.31 -0.18 1.20
C CYS A 66 -5.72 -0.90 -0.02
N GLY A 67 -4.88 -0.24 -0.83
CA GLY A 67 -4.28 -0.87 -2.01
C GLY A 67 -5.36 -1.45 -2.94
N THR A 68 -5.41 -2.78 -3.07
CA THR A 68 -6.43 -3.49 -3.88
C THR A 68 -7.71 -3.87 -3.12
N GLY A 69 -7.85 -3.43 -1.87
CA GLY A 69 -8.81 -3.94 -0.88
C GLY A 69 -8.26 -5.09 -0.05
#